data_AF-A0A034VT19-F1
#
_entry.id   AF-A0A034VT19-F1
#
_cell.length_a   1.000
_cell.length_b   1.000
_cell.length_c   1.000
_cell.angle_alpha   90.00
_cell.angle_beta   90.00
_cell.angle_gamma   90.00
#
_symmetry.space_group_name_H-M   'P 1'
#
loop_
_entity.id
_entity.type
_entity.pdbx_description
1 polymer ?
#
loop_
_entity_poly.entity_id
_entity_poly.type
_entity_poly.pdbx_seq_one_letter_code
_entity_poly.pdbx_strand_id
1 'polypeptide(L)'
;MFRLLLLTACLAAPAYSYSAGAPTNICSNGLTPEHGVDGQSSPVPYSFSGDSKAQNGKVSLTLGGSNGFLGFAVQARDANDKPVGKFKVVEGTKSQTLTCGGADDTLTHKKIPHDSPIKSVAFDWDPAGYKGKVKFVATVAQDGGTYWIRKVLKEVEV
;
A
#
# COMPACT_ATOMS: atom_id res chain seq x y z
N MET A 1 36.31 30.97 -37.95
CA MET A 1 36.21 30.31 -36.63
C MET A 1 34.73 30.23 -36.27
N PHE A 2 34.07 29.10 -36.53
CA PHE A 2 32.64 28.94 -36.23
C PHE A 2 32.50 27.88 -35.13
N ARG A 3 32.19 28.33 -33.91
CA ARG A 3 32.03 27.45 -32.75
C ARG A 3 30.65 26.79 -32.86
N LEU A 4 30.64 25.48 -33.10
CA LEU A 4 29.43 24.66 -33.06
C LEU A 4 29.03 24.49 -31.59
N LEU A 5 27.95 25.14 -31.15
CA LEU A 5 27.35 24.90 -29.84
C LEU A 5 26.41 23.69 -29.97
N LEU A 6 26.83 22.53 -29.47
CA LEU A 6 25.98 21.35 -29.33
C LEU A 6 25.02 21.56 -28.15
N LEU A 7 23.78 21.97 -28.44
CA LEU A 7 22.67 21.92 -27.51
C LEU A 7 22.28 20.46 -27.28
N THR A 8 22.79 19.86 -26.20
CA THR A 8 22.30 18.58 -25.69
C THR A 8 20.88 18.77 -25.17
N ALA A 9 19.89 18.43 -26.00
CA ALA A 9 18.50 18.33 -25.59
C ALA A 9 18.36 17.12 -24.64
N CYS A 10 18.28 17.38 -23.34
CA CYS A 10 17.83 16.37 -22.38
C CYS A 10 16.37 16.01 -22.73
N LEU A 11 16.17 14.88 -23.41
CA LEU A 11 14.87 14.25 -23.50
C LEU A 11 14.49 13.76 -22.09
N ALA A 12 13.83 14.62 -21.32
CA ALA A 12 13.07 14.19 -20.16
C ALA A 12 11.89 13.38 -20.69
N ALA A 13 12.04 12.06 -20.78
CA ALA A 13 10.92 11.17 -21.02
C ALA A 13 9.88 11.45 -19.92
N PRO A 14 8.60 11.68 -20.26
CA PRO A 14 7.58 11.86 -19.25
C PRO A 14 7.54 10.60 -18.39
N ALA A 15 7.86 10.75 -17.10
CA ALA A 15 7.62 9.71 -16.13
C ALA A 15 6.10 9.55 -16.04
N TYR A 16 5.57 8.52 -16.69
CA TYR A 16 4.19 8.09 -16.48
C TYR A 16 4.11 7.61 -15.04
N SER A 17 3.77 8.50 -14.12
CA SER A 17 3.47 8.15 -12.74
C SER A 17 2.23 7.26 -12.77
N TYR A 18 2.44 5.96 -12.55
CA TYR A 18 1.41 4.93 -12.62
C TYR A 18 0.36 5.15 -11.52
N SER A 19 -0.62 6.00 -11.81
CA SER A 19 -1.78 6.30 -10.97
C SER A 19 -2.83 5.18 -11.09
N ALA A 20 -2.41 3.92 -11.01
CA ALA A 20 -3.27 2.76 -11.23
C ALA A 20 -3.14 1.69 -10.12
N GLY A 21 -2.45 2.00 -9.02
CA GLY A 21 -2.16 1.07 -7.93
C GLY A 21 -0.67 0.70 -7.85
N ALA A 22 -0.28 0.02 -6.78
CA ALA A 22 1.11 -0.35 -6.57
C ALA A 22 1.58 -1.41 -7.57
N PRO A 23 2.76 -1.23 -8.18
CA PRO A 23 3.31 -2.18 -9.14
C PRO A 23 3.83 -3.47 -8.46
N THR A 24 3.89 -4.59 -9.18
CA THR A 24 4.22 -5.92 -8.61
C THR A 24 5.61 -6.00 -7.99
N ASN A 25 6.56 -5.18 -8.41
CA ASN A 25 7.90 -5.07 -7.80
C ASN A 25 7.85 -4.68 -6.32
N ILE A 26 6.75 -4.07 -5.82
CA ILE A 26 6.64 -3.77 -4.39
C ILE A 26 6.69 -5.03 -3.51
N CYS A 27 6.36 -6.19 -4.09
CA CYS A 27 6.36 -7.47 -3.42
C CYS A 27 7.78 -7.93 -3.02
N SER A 28 8.80 -7.57 -3.79
CA SER A 28 10.20 -7.94 -3.55
C SER A 28 11.01 -6.82 -2.90
N ASN A 29 10.55 -5.57 -2.94
CA ASN A 29 11.28 -4.41 -2.40
C ASN A 29 10.80 -3.97 -1.00
N GLY A 30 10.01 -4.79 -0.31
CA GLY A 30 9.54 -4.50 1.05
C GLY A 30 8.31 -3.60 1.13
N LEU A 31 7.47 -3.54 0.09
CA LEU A 31 6.33 -2.62 -0.05
C LEU A 31 6.74 -1.15 -0.22
N THR A 32 7.89 -0.89 -0.83
CA THR A 32 8.46 0.46 -0.99
C THR A 32 7.94 1.11 -2.28
N PRO A 33 7.38 2.34 -2.24
CA PRO A 33 7.00 3.08 -3.45
C PRO A 33 8.22 3.45 -4.30
N GLU A 34 8.09 3.41 -5.62
CA GLU A 34 9.16 3.81 -6.55
C GLU A 34 9.13 5.31 -6.86
N HIS A 35 9.26 6.14 -5.81
CA HIS A 35 9.25 7.60 -5.95
C HIS A 35 10.64 8.25 -5.82
N GLY A 36 11.69 7.45 -5.64
CA GLY A 36 13.08 7.93 -5.64
C GLY A 36 13.46 8.78 -4.42
N VAL A 37 12.64 8.80 -3.38
CA VAL A 37 12.92 9.44 -2.09
C VAL A 37 12.87 8.43 -0.96
N ASP A 38 13.43 8.75 0.20
CA ASP A 38 13.34 7.88 1.36
C ASP A 38 11.98 8.01 2.06
N GLY A 39 11.56 6.92 2.71
CA GLY A 39 10.37 6.93 3.55
C GLY A 39 10.56 7.78 4.81
N GLN A 40 9.44 8.26 5.36
CA GLN A 40 9.42 9.05 6.57
C GLN A 40 9.82 8.21 7.80
N SER A 41 10.71 8.78 8.62
CA SER A 41 11.12 8.20 9.91
C SER A 41 10.22 8.61 11.08
N SER A 42 9.38 9.62 10.88
CA SER A 42 8.40 10.09 11.87
C SER A 42 7.36 9.01 12.19
N PRO A 43 6.66 9.13 13.34
CA PRO A 43 5.52 8.27 13.63
C PRO A 43 4.49 8.29 12.50
N VAL A 44 3.95 7.11 12.16
CA VAL A 44 2.95 6.98 11.10
C VAL A 44 1.60 7.56 11.57
N PRO A 45 1.00 8.52 10.84
CA PRO A 45 -0.25 9.17 11.26
C PRO A 45 -1.51 8.41 10.82
N TYR A 46 -1.38 7.13 10.50
CA TYR A 46 -2.45 6.26 9.98
C TYR A 46 -2.60 5.03 10.86
N SER A 47 -3.81 4.49 10.95
CA SER A 47 -4.11 3.31 11.77
C SER A 47 -5.18 2.42 11.12
N PHE A 48 -5.25 1.17 11.59
CA PHE A 48 -6.37 0.28 11.28
C PHE A 48 -7.40 0.29 12.41
N SER A 49 -8.65 0.61 12.10
CA SER A 49 -9.81 0.38 12.97
C SER A 49 -10.60 -0.86 12.52
N GLY A 50 -11.53 -1.35 13.35
CA GLY A 50 -12.33 -2.55 13.08
C GLY A 50 -11.93 -3.74 13.96
N ASP A 51 -12.11 -4.96 13.45
CA ASP A 51 -12.01 -6.20 14.22
C ASP A 51 -10.65 -6.43 14.87
N SER A 52 -10.64 -6.94 16.10
CA SER A 52 -9.43 -7.35 16.85
C SER A 52 -9.17 -8.86 16.81
N LYS A 53 -10.09 -9.64 16.25
CA LYS A 53 -10.03 -11.10 16.08
C LYS A 53 -10.83 -11.49 14.85
N ALA A 54 -10.52 -12.64 14.25
CA ALA A 54 -11.35 -13.17 13.17
C ALA A 54 -12.79 -13.45 13.65
N GLN A 55 -13.77 -13.05 12.85
CA GLN A 55 -15.20 -13.27 13.06
C GLN A 55 -15.79 -13.91 11.80
N ASN A 56 -16.52 -15.03 11.96
CA ASN A 56 -17.15 -15.73 10.85
C ASN A 56 -16.19 -16.01 9.67
N GLY A 57 -14.94 -16.35 9.97
CA GLY A 57 -13.91 -16.64 8.97
C GLY A 57 -13.34 -15.42 8.23
N LYS A 58 -13.51 -14.20 8.75
CA LYS A 58 -12.91 -12.99 8.18
C LYS A 58 -12.52 -11.96 9.24
N VAL A 59 -11.78 -10.94 8.84
CA VAL A 59 -11.46 -9.74 9.61
C VAL A 59 -11.85 -8.52 8.78
N SER A 60 -12.70 -7.65 9.31
CA SER A 60 -13.10 -6.40 8.65
C SER A 60 -12.33 -5.22 9.24
N LEU A 61 -11.57 -4.51 8.41
CA LEU A 61 -10.72 -3.38 8.83
C LEU A 61 -10.93 -2.15 7.97
N THR A 62 -10.62 -0.99 8.55
CA THR A 62 -10.53 0.29 7.83
C THR A 62 -9.16 0.91 8.07
N LEU A 63 -8.41 1.19 7.00
CA LEU A 63 -7.26 2.09 7.06
C LEU A 63 -7.76 3.52 7.11
N GLY A 64 -7.28 4.35 8.04
CA GLY A 64 -7.65 5.76 8.08
C GLY A 64 -6.58 6.68 8.65
N GLY A 65 -6.71 7.97 8.35
CA GLY A 65 -5.90 9.05 8.92
C GLY A 65 -6.39 10.44 8.49
N SER A 66 -6.21 11.44 9.35
CA SER A 66 -6.76 12.79 9.15
C SER A 66 -6.16 13.54 7.97
N ASN A 67 -4.90 13.26 7.64
CA ASN A 67 -4.12 13.97 6.62
C ASN A 67 -4.46 13.55 5.19
N GLY A 68 -5.31 12.54 5.01
CA GLY A 68 -5.57 11.94 3.71
C GLY A 68 -4.36 11.15 3.18
N PHE A 69 -4.60 10.38 2.13
CA PHE A 69 -3.56 9.63 1.43
C PHE A 69 -3.94 9.36 -0.02
N LEU A 70 -2.92 9.26 -0.87
CA LEU A 70 -3.04 9.01 -2.32
C LEU A 70 -2.64 7.59 -2.72
N GLY A 71 -1.93 6.87 -1.84
CA GLY A 71 -1.52 5.51 -2.11
C GLY A 71 -1.41 4.68 -0.86
N PHE A 72 -1.60 3.37 -1.01
CA PHE A 72 -1.34 2.40 0.04
C PHE A 72 -1.05 1.02 -0.54
N ALA A 73 -0.35 0.20 0.25
CA ALA A 73 -0.20 -1.24 0.08
C ALA A 73 -0.31 -1.91 1.45
N VAL A 74 -1.15 -2.94 1.59
CA VAL A 74 -1.46 -3.62 2.85
C VAL A 74 -1.28 -5.13 2.69
N GLN A 75 -0.70 -5.76 3.71
CA GLN A 75 -0.59 -7.21 3.82
C GLN A 75 -0.85 -7.68 5.24
N ALA A 76 -1.39 -8.89 5.40
CA ALA A 76 -1.31 -9.65 6.63
C ALA A 76 -0.08 -10.56 6.57
N ARG A 77 0.79 -10.50 7.57
CA ARG A 77 2.06 -11.23 7.63
C ARG A 77 2.05 -12.19 8.83
N ASP A 78 2.53 -13.42 8.62
CA ASP A 78 2.69 -14.42 9.68
C ASP A 78 3.94 -14.15 10.55
N ALA A 79 4.22 -15.03 11.51
CA ALA A 79 5.40 -14.94 12.39
C ALA A 79 6.75 -15.04 11.65
N ASN A 80 6.77 -15.60 10.43
CA ASN A 80 7.95 -15.69 9.57
C ASN A 80 8.01 -14.55 8.54
N ASP A 81 7.18 -13.51 8.72
CA ASP A 81 7.05 -12.38 7.83
C ASP A 81 6.63 -12.75 6.39
N LYS A 82 5.85 -13.83 6.22
CA LYS A 82 5.26 -14.23 4.92
C LYS A 82 3.84 -13.69 4.78
N PRO A 83 3.44 -13.18 3.59
CA PRO A 83 2.05 -12.80 3.34
C PRO A 83 1.13 -14.01 3.50
N VAL A 84 -0.01 -13.83 4.17
CA VAL A 84 -1.00 -14.88 4.40
C VAL A 84 -2.43 -14.36 4.22
N GLY A 85 -3.33 -15.28 3.90
CA GLY A 85 -4.74 -14.96 3.65
C GLY A 85 -4.96 -14.21 2.33
N LYS A 86 -6.18 -13.69 2.17
CA LYS A 86 -6.66 -13.03 0.96
C LYS A 86 -7.50 -11.82 1.30
N PHE A 87 -7.27 -10.73 0.59
CA PHE A 87 -8.10 -9.54 0.70
C PHE A 87 -9.35 -9.65 -0.18
N LYS A 88 -10.47 -9.17 0.35
CA LYS A 88 -11.71 -8.95 -0.39
C LYS A 88 -11.96 -7.44 -0.46
N VAL A 89 -12.10 -6.96 -1.68
CA VAL A 89 -12.31 -5.53 -1.97
C VAL A 89 -13.72 -5.14 -1.53
N VAL A 90 -13.81 -4.23 -0.56
CA VAL A 90 -15.08 -3.63 -0.12
C VAL A 90 -15.32 -2.32 -0.88
N GLU A 91 -14.32 -1.43 -0.94
CA GLU A 91 -14.40 -0.17 -1.68
C GLU A 91 -13.66 -0.24 -3.02
N GLY A 92 -14.30 -0.84 -4.02
CA GLY A 92 -13.71 -1.11 -5.34
C GLY A 92 -13.43 0.11 -6.22
N THR A 93 -13.85 1.30 -5.82
CA THR A 93 -13.44 2.57 -6.44
C THR A 93 -12.08 3.06 -5.92
N LYS A 94 -11.70 2.68 -4.70
CA LYS A 94 -10.48 3.13 -4.01
C LYS A 94 -9.40 2.06 -3.96
N SER A 95 -9.78 0.79 -4.06
CA SER A 95 -8.90 -0.34 -3.79
C SER A 95 -9.03 -1.47 -4.81
N GLN A 96 -7.99 -2.29 -4.87
CA GLN A 96 -7.88 -3.52 -5.64
C GLN A 96 -6.85 -4.44 -5.00
N THR A 97 -6.78 -5.68 -5.47
CA THR A 97 -5.80 -6.66 -4.98
C THR A 97 -4.59 -6.74 -5.90
N LEU A 98 -3.49 -7.23 -5.31
CA LEU A 98 -2.24 -7.58 -5.97
C LEU A 98 -1.82 -8.96 -5.44
N THR A 99 -1.16 -9.74 -6.28
CA THR A 99 -0.58 -11.04 -5.92
C THR A 99 0.92 -10.87 -5.69
N CYS A 100 1.39 -11.02 -4.46
CA CYS A 100 2.80 -10.98 -4.12
C CYS A 100 3.41 -12.37 -3.90
N GLY A 101 2.86 -13.13 -2.96
CA GLY A 101 3.20 -14.52 -2.69
C GLY A 101 2.05 -15.48 -3.00
N GLY A 102 0.81 -15.04 -2.80
CA GLY A 102 -0.41 -15.77 -3.09
C GLY A 102 -1.50 -14.88 -3.70
N ALA A 103 -2.51 -15.51 -4.32
CA ALA A 103 -3.60 -14.79 -4.95
C ALA A 103 -4.31 -13.88 -3.94
N ASP A 104 -4.44 -12.59 -4.31
CA ASP A 104 -5.10 -11.55 -3.51
C ASP A 104 -4.51 -11.32 -2.11
N ASP A 105 -3.25 -11.67 -1.89
CA ASP A 105 -2.59 -11.55 -0.57
C ASP A 105 -2.14 -10.12 -0.21
N THR A 106 -2.37 -9.18 -1.12
CA THR A 106 -1.96 -7.78 -0.98
C THR A 106 -3.09 -6.88 -1.46
N LEU A 107 -3.45 -5.86 -0.66
CA LEU A 107 -4.39 -4.83 -1.06
C LEU A 107 -3.64 -3.57 -1.44
N THR A 108 -4.00 -2.93 -2.54
CA THR A 108 -3.44 -1.65 -2.97
C THR A 108 -4.55 -0.68 -3.39
N HIS A 109 -4.22 0.61 -3.41
CA HIS A 109 -5.06 1.64 -4.01
C HIS A 109 -5.33 1.41 -5.51
N LYS A 110 -6.42 2.00 -6.00
CA LYS A 110 -6.63 2.36 -7.41
C LYS A 110 -6.20 3.81 -7.65
N LYS A 111 -6.51 4.36 -8.82
CA LYS A 111 -6.35 5.79 -9.10
C LYS A 111 -7.09 6.64 -8.04
N ILE A 112 -6.32 7.35 -7.23
CA ILE A 112 -6.83 8.40 -6.32
C ILE A 112 -6.39 9.75 -6.88
N PRO A 113 -7.33 10.64 -7.25
CA PRO A 113 -6.98 11.98 -7.72
C PRO A 113 -6.19 12.77 -6.67
N HIS A 114 -5.12 13.44 -7.11
CA HIS A 114 -4.25 14.20 -6.21
C HIS A 114 -4.98 15.34 -5.48
N ASP A 115 -5.98 15.93 -6.11
CA ASP A 115 -6.85 16.98 -5.58
C ASP A 115 -7.97 16.45 -4.67
N SER A 116 -8.12 15.13 -4.56
CA SER A 116 -9.15 14.49 -3.73
C SER A 116 -8.59 13.27 -2.97
N PRO A 117 -7.63 13.48 -2.05
CA PRO A 117 -7.08 12.41 -1.23
C PRO A 117 -8.16 11.76 -0.36
N ILE A 118 -8.12 10.44 -0.25
CA ILE A 118 -9.06 9.71 0.60
C ILE A 118 -8.58 9.74 2.04
N LYS A 119 -9.53 9.78 2.99
CA LYS A 119 -9.22 9.71 4.43
C LYS A 119 -9.33 8.31 5.01
N SER A 120 -9.99 7.41 4.28
CA SER A 120 -10.14 6.03 4.68
C SER A 120 -10.40 5.09 3.50
N VAL A 121 -10.01 3.83 3.71
CA VAL A 121 -10.38 2.70 2.86
C VAL A 121 -10.74 1.48 3.69
N ALA A 122 -11.93 0.93 3.46
CA ALA A 122 -12.39 -0.30 4.11
C ALA A 122 -12.07 -1.55 3.27
N PHE A 123 -11.75 -2.65 3.94
CA PHE A 123 -11.48 -3.95 3.32
C PHE A 123 -11.79 -5.11 4.26
N ASP A 124 -12.06 -6.26 3.66
CA ASP A 124 -12.18 -7.54 4.37
C ASP A 124 -10.93 -8.38 4.10
N TRP A 125 -10.54 -9.20 5.07
CA TRP A 125 -9.46 -10.17 4.93
C TRP A 125 -9.92 -11.55 5.39
N ASP A 126 -9.68 -12.54 4.53
CA ASP A 126 -9.98 -13.96 4.74
C ASP A 126 -8.68 -14.68 5.09
N PRO A 127 -8.54 -15.34 6.25
CA PRO A 127 -7.33 -16.04 6.61
C PRO A 127 -6.96 -17.20 5.69
N ALA A 128 -7.88 -17.67 4.85
CA ALA A 128 -7.67 -18.76 3.91
C ALA A 128 -7.10 -20.03 4.57
N GLY A 129 -7.61 -20.36 5.77
CA GLY A 129 -7.18 -21.52 6.56
C GLY A 129 -5.97 -21.29 7.47
N TYR A 130 -5.34 -20.12 7.43
CA TYR A 130 -4.32 -19.73 8.40
C TYR A 130 -4.91 -19.66 9.82
N LYS A 131 -4.12 -20.06 10.82
CA LYS A 131 -4.46 -19.99 12.24
C LYS A 131 -3.30 -19.41 13.03
N GLY A 132 -3.61 -18.57 14.01
CA GLY A 132 -2.66 -17.89 14.87
C GLY A 132 -2.58 -16.38 14.62
N LYS A 133 -1.61 -15.75 15.27
CA LYS A 133 -1.44 -14.29 15.20
C LYS A 133 -0.91 -13.83 13.84
N VAL A 134 -1.58 -12.82 13.28
CA VAL A 134 -1.10 -12.08 12.09
C VAL A 134 -0.82 -10.63 12.41
N LYS A 135 0.16 -10.05 11.70
CA LYS A 135 0.46 -8.62 11.72
C LYS A 135 -0.02 -8.00 10.42
N PHE A 136 -0.95 -7.06 10.51
CA PHE A 136 -1.31 -6.22 9.39
C PHE A 136 -0.29 -5.09 9.26
N VAL A 137 0.44 -5.11 8.15
CA VAL A 137 1.42 -4.08 7.78
C VAL A 137 0.89 -3.22 6.65
N ALA A 138 1.26 -1.94 6.65
CA ALA A 138 0.91 -1.02 5.59
C ALA A 138 2.08 -0.13 5.19
N THR A 139 2.22 0.09 3.89
CA THR A 139 2.84 1.29 3.36
C THR A 139 1.73 2.28 3.02
N VAL A 140 1.85 3.53 3.48
CA VAL A 140 0.86 4.59 3.19
C VAL A 140 1.60 5.79 2.62
N ALA A 141 1.17 6.25 1.44
CA ALA A 141 1.68 7.43 0.78
C ALA A 141 0.66 8.56 0.92
N GLN A 142 1.03 9.58 1.69
CA GLN A 142 0.27 10.83 1.74
C GLN A 142 0.28 11.47 0.35
N ASP A 143 1.47 11.53 -0.27
CA ASP A 143 1.73 12.02 -1.61
C ASP A 143 2.99 11.35 -2.20
N GLY A 144 3.41 11.78 -3.39
CA GLY A 144 4.57 11.20 -4.08
C GLY A 144 5.91 11.40 -3.39
N GLY A 145 6.03 12.36 -2.46
CA GLY A 145 7.25 12.62 -1.69
C GLY A 145 7.17 12.15 -0.23
N THR A 146 5.98 11.86 0.28
CA THR A 146 5.72 11.64 1.71
C THR A 146 5.02 10.30 1.93
N TYR A 147 5.76 9.31 2.43
CA TYR A 147 5.21 7.97 2.71
C TYR A 147 5.89 7.27 3.89
N TRP A 148 5.16 6.38 4.55
CA TRP A 148 5.65 5.53 5.63
C TRP A 148 5.65 4.09 5.14
N ILE A 149 6.81 3.47 5.13
CA ILE A 149 7.01 2.13 4.53
C ILE A 149 6.75 1.05 5.59
N ARG A 150 5.93 0.06 5.24
CA ARG A 150 5.76 -1.23 5.92
C ARG A 150 5.64 -1.13 7.45
N LYS A 151 4.80 -0.23 7.93
CA LYS A 151 4.55 -0.09 9.38
C LYS A 151 3.56 -1.16 9.83
N VAL A 152 3.83 -1.80 10.97
CA VAL A 152 2.86 -2.65 11.65
C VAL A 152 1.81 -1.75 12.27
N LEU A 153 0.56 -1.86 11.80
CA LEU A 153 -0.53 -1.00 12.26
C LEU A 153 -1.55 -1.75 13.13
N LYS A 154 -1.60 -3.09 13.05
CA LYS A 154 -2.49 -3.91 13.87
C LYS A 154 -2.01 -5.36 13.97
N GLU A 155 -2.29 -6.00 15.09
CA GLU A 155 -2.17 -7.45 15.26
C GLU A 155 -3.56 -8.04 15.50
N VAL A 156 -3.81 -9.22 14.93
CA VAL A 156 -5.10 -9.91 15.05
C VAL A 156 -4.84 -11.39 15.29
N GLU A 157 -5.58 -11.98 16.24
CA GLU A 157 -5.61 -13.43 16.45
C GLU A 157 -6.68 -14.06 15.55
N VAL A 158 -6.31 -15.16 14.88
CA VAL A 158 -7.14 -15.87 13.92
C VAL A 158 -7.36 -17.31 14.34
#